data_AF-A0A963ARC4-F1
#
_entry.id   AF-A0A963ARC4-F1
#
_cell.length_a   1.000
_cell.length_b   1.000
_cell.length_c   1.000
_cell.angle_alpha   90.00
_cell.angle_beta   90.00
_cell.angle_gamma   90.00
#
_symmetry.space_group_name_H-M   'P 1'
#
loop_
_entity.id
_entity.type
_entity.pdbx_description
1 polymer ?
#
loop_
_entity_poly.entity_id
_entity_poly.type
_entity_poly.pdbx_seq_one_letter_code
_entity_poly.pdbx_strand_id
1 'polypeptide(L)'
;AFSRITRIERAFFINSGAEANEAAIKLARLYGHRNGIANPAIVVMEQSFHGRTLATLSATGNRKVQVGFEPLVQGFLRAPFGDIAGLRSVAEADPNVVAILVEPIQGEGGIKLPPLEYLNQLRELCDRQGWLLMLDEIQTGMGRSGRMFSYQHNRILPDVLTLAKGLGNGVPIGACLARGKAAEVYAPGNHGSTFGGNPLACAAALAVIETLEADKLVERAERLGRRLLAGFADQLTGVGGIA
;
A
#
# COMPACT_ATOMS: atom_id res chain seq x y z
N ALA A 1 8.76 -9.04 -16.52
CA ALA A 1 8.60 -7.58 -16.29
C ALA A 1 8.37 -7.24 -14.82
N PHE A 2 7.31 -7.75 -14.19
CA PHE A 2 6.92 -7.40 -12.82
C PHE A 2 8.02 -7.54 -11.75
N SER A 3 8.63 -8.72 -11.60
CA SER A 3 9.70 -8.95 -10.61
C SER A 3 10.93 -8.07 -10.85
N ARG A 4 11.19 -7.67 -12.11
CA ARG A 4 12.29 -6.75 -12.45
C ARG A 4 12.03 -5.34 -11.93
N ILE A 5 10.82 -4.82 -12.10
CA ILE A 5 10.49 -3.44 -11.69
C ILE A 5 10.25 -3.32 -10.18
N THR A 6 9.72 -4.37 -9.54
CA THR A 6 9.39 -4.35 -8.10
C THR A 6 10.52 -4.85 -7.20
N ARG A 7 11.41 -5.71 -7.71
CA ARG A 7 12.37 -6.50 -6.91
C ARG A 7 11.67 -7.40 -5.88
N ILE A 8 10.42 -7.78 -6.14
CA ILE A 8 9.60 -8.68 -5.29
C ILE A 8 9.39 -10.02 -6.02
N GLU A 9 9.45 -11.10 -5.25
CA GLU A 9 9.63 -12.48 -5.73
C GLU A 9 8.34 -13.11 -6.26
N ARG A 10 7.22 -12.94 -5.55
CA ARG A 10 5.93 -13.54 -5.88
C ARG A 10 4.90 -12.46 -6.16
N ALA A 11 4.02 -12.72 -7.13
CA ALA A 11 2.89 -11.86 -7.45
C ALA A 11 1.62 -12.69 -7.58
N PHE A 12 0.55 -12.24 -6.94
CA PHE A 12 -0.79 -12.76 -7.11
C PHE A 12 -1.65 -11.68 -7.76
N PHE A 13 -2.06 -11.90 -9.02
CA PHE A 13 -2.90 -10.97 -9.77
C PHE A 13 -4.37 -11.15 -9.41
N ILE A 14 -5.09 -10.04 -9.32
CA ILE A 14 -6.51 -9.95 -8.99
C ILE A 14 -7.15 -8.80 -9.78
N ASN A 15 -8.38 -8.38 -9.50
CA ASN A 15 -9.13 -7.50 -10.42
C ASN A 15 -9.20 -6.04 -9.95
N SER A 16 -8.92 -5.77 -8.68
CA SER A 16 -9.04 -4.43 -8.10
C SER A 16 -8.07 -4.19 -6.94
N GLY A 17 -7.96 -2.92 -6.54
CA GLY A 17 -7.18 -2.54 -5.37
C GLY A 17 -7.76 -3.06 -4.05
N ALA A 18 -9.09 -3.04 -3.89
CA ALA A 18 -9.73 -3.59 -2.70
C ALA A 18 -9.44 -5.09 -2.55
N GLU A 19 -9.53 -5.85 -3.65
CA GLU A 19 -9.17 -7.26 -3.63
C GLU A 19 -7.67 -7.51 -3.40
N ALA A 20 -6.78 -6.65 -3.92
CA ALA A 20 -5.35 -6.76 -3.65
C ALA A 20 -5.06 -6.56 -2.15
N ASN A 21 -5.72 -5.59 -1.52
CA ASN A 21 -5.62 -5.35 -0.08
C ASN A 21 -6.29 -6.46 0.74
N GLU A 22 -7.43 -7.05 0.31
CA GLU A 22 -7.98 -8.26 0.92
C GLU A 22 -6.97 -9.42 0.91
N ALA A 23 -6.26 -9.61 -0.21
CA ALA A 23 -5.22 -10.62 -0.32
C ALA A 23 -4.05 -10.35 0.65
N ALA A 24 -3.63 -9.09 0.81
CA ALA A 24 -2.60 -8.70 1.77
C ALA A 24 -3.05 -8.89 3.24
N ILE A 25 -4.28 -8.48 3.58
CA ILE A 25 -4.87 -8.63 4.92
C ILE A 25 -4.97 -10.12 5.29
N LYS A 26 -5.48 -10.96 4.39
CA LYS A 26 -5.54 -12.42 4.61
C LYS A 26 -4.15 -13.03 4.75
N LEU A 27 -3.16 -12.54 4.01
CA LEU A 27 -1.76 -12.99 4.12
C LEU A 27 -1.23 -12.67 5.52
N ALA A 28 -1.38 -11.44 6.00
CA ALA A 28 -0.93 -11.06 7.34
C ALA A 28 -1.61 -11.88 8.45
N ARG A 29 -2.91 -12.14 8.35
CA ARG A 29 -3.62 -13.00 9.33
C ARG A 29 -3.10 -14.42 9.32
N LEU A 30 -2.95 -15.03 8.15
CA LEU A 30 -2.42 -16.38 8.04
C LEU A 30 -0.97 -16.46 8.54
N TYR A 31 -0.16 -15.43 8.27
CA TYR A 31 1.18 -15.30 8.83
C TYR A 31 1.13 -15.28 10.36
N GLY A 32 0.25 -14.48 10.96
CA GLY A 32 0.06 -14.46 12.42
C GLY A 32 -0.29 -15.81 13.01
N HIS A 33 -1.30 -16.47 12.46
CA HIS A 33 -1.72 -17.80 12.94
C HIS A 33 -0.60 -18.85 12.84
N ARG A 34 0.19 -18.83 11.76
CA ARG A 34 1.35 -19.72 11.60
C ARG A 34 2.46 -19.45 12.63
N ASN A 35 2.50 -18.25 13.20
CA ASN A 35 3.41 -17.88 14.28
C ASN A 35 2.75 -18.01 15.67
N GLY A 36 1.65 -18.74 15.79
CA GLY A 36 0.99 -19.02 17.08
C GLY A 36 0.14 -17.87 17.63
N ILE A 37 -0.09 -16.80 16.86
CA ILE A 37 -0.97 -15.71 17.28
C ILE A 37 -2.43 -16.10 17.04
N ALA A 38 -3.21 -16.20 18.12
CA ALA A 38 -4.60 -16.63 18.06
C ALA A 38 -5.50 -15.60 17.38
N ASN A 39 -5.26 -14.30 17.61
CA ASN A 39 -6.08 -13.21 17.07
C ASN A 39 -5.21 -12.14 16.37
N PRO A 40 -4.62 -12.44 15.20
CA PRO A 40 -3.68 -11.54 14.53
C PRO A 40 -4.25 -10.14 14.28
N ALA A 41 -3.51 -9.12 14.70
CA ALA A 41 -3.85 -7.72 14.54
C ALA A 41 -2.95 -7.02 13.52
N ILE A 42 -3.52 -6.10 12.74
CA ILE A 42 -2.81 -5.30 11.76
C ILE A 42 -2.92 -3.83 12.16
N VAL A 43 -1.79 -3.15 12.29
CA VAL A 43 -1.78 -1.69 12.50
C VAL A 43 -2.08 -0.99 11.17
N VAL A 44 -3.08 -0.13 11.18
CA VAL A 44 -3.53 0.70 10.06
C VAL A 44 -3.51 2.17 10.47
N MET A 45 -3.48 3.06 9.49
CA MET A 45 -3.33 4.50 9.76
C MET A 45 -4.68 5.20 9.81
N GLU A 46 -4.83 6.17 10.71
CA GLU A 46 -5.91 7.14 10.67
C GLU A 46 -5.95 7.84 9.31
N GLN A 47 -7.14 8.14 8.78
CA GLN A 47 -7.37 8.81 7.49
C GLN A 47 -6.88 8.04 6.24
N SER A 48 -6.43 6.78 6.40
CA SER A 48 -6.12 5.90 5.27
C SER A 48 -7.34 5.57 4.42
N PHE A 49 -7.13 5.01 3.23
CA PHE A 49 -8.15 4.38 2.40
C PHE A 49 -7.63 3.12 1.70
N HIS A 50 -8.20 1.96 2.05
CA HIS A 50 -7.75 0.65 1.53
C HIS A 50 -8.82 -0.09 0.71
N GLY A 51 -10.04 0.44 0.61
CA GLY A 51 -11.10 -0.15 -0.18
C GLY A 51 -12.48 -0.08 0.49
N ARG A 52 -13.44 -0.80 -0.10
CA ARG A 52 -14.85 -0.81 0.32
C ARG A 52 -15.42 -2.22 0.54
N THR A 53 -14.58 -3.25 0.57
CA THR A 53 -14.99 -4.60 1.01
C THR A 53 -14.95 -4.67 2.53
N LEU A 54 -15.68 -5.58 3.18
CA LEU A 54 -15.83 -5.56 4.64
C LEU A 54 -14.49 -5.51 5.41
N ALA A 55 -13.44 -6.21 4.99
CA ALA A 55 -12.15 -6.12 5.69
C ALA A 55 -11.38 -4.85 5.31
N THR A 56 -11.35 -4.46 4.04
CA THR A 56 -10.64 -3.23 3.61
C THR A 56 -11.29 -1.94 4.08
N LEU A 57 -12.62 -1.90 4.18
CA LEU A 57 -13.37 -0.78 4.76
C LEU A 57 -13.17 -0.73 6.28
N SER A 58 -13.01 -1.89 6.93
CA SER A 58 -12.61 -1.94 8.35
C SER A 58 -11.18 -1.45 8.54
N ALA A 59 -10.25 -1.82 7.66
CA ALA A 59 -8.86 -1.34 7.67
C ALA A 59 -8.75 0.17 7.37
N THR A 60 -9.68 0.71 6.58
CA THR A 60 -9.72 2.13 6.19
C THR A 60 -9.95 3.03 7.40
N GLY A 61 -9.07 4.01 7.61
CA GLY A 61 -9.05 4.91 8.77
C GLY A 61 -10.03 6.10 8.69
N ASN A 62 -11.11 5.99 7.91
CA ASN A 62 -12.08 7.07 7.73
C ASN A 62 -13.48 6.62 8.16
N ARG A 63 -14.00 7.21 9.25
CA ARG A 63 -15.31 6.85 9.80
C ARG A 63 -16.45 6.97 8.79
N LYS A 64 -16.37 7.94 7.86
CA LYS A 64 -17.43 8.19 6.87
C LYS A 64 -17.67 6.99 5.94
N VAL A 65 -16.67 6.15 5.70
CA VAL A 65 -16.84 4.97 4.83
C VAL A 65 -17.33 3.72 5.59
N GLN A 66 -17.34 3.77 6.93
CA GLN A 66 -17.68 2.64 7.79
C GLN A 66 -19.12 2.67 8.30
N VAL A 67 -19.68 3.87 8.47
CA VAL A 67 -21.03 4.07 9.03
C VAL A 67 -22.08 3.32 8.22
N GLY A 68 -22.86 2.48 8.89
CA GLY A 68 -23.94 1.70 8.30
C GLY A 68 -23.54 0.27 7.88
N PHE A 69 -22.27 -0.10 8.05
CA PHE A 69 -21.75 -1.44 7.71
C PHE A 69 -21.30 -2.23 8.95
N GLU A 70 -21.64 -1.77 10.15
CA GLU A 70 -21.32 -2.44 11.41
C GLU A 70 -22.14 -3.74 11.62
N PRO A 71 -21.59 -4.74 12.35
CA PRO A 71 -20.28 -4.75 13.01
C PRO A 71 -19.11 -4.91 12.02
N LEU A 72 -18.04 -4.15 12.25
CA LEU A 72 -16.84 -4.18 11.43
C LEU A 72 -15.99 -5.42 11.71
N VAL A 73 -15.17 -5.80 10.74
CA VAL A 73 -14.16 -6.86 10.88
C VAL A 73 -13.14 -6.43 11.93
N GLN A 74 -12.97 -7.25 12.96
CA GLN A 74 -12.02 -7.02 14.06
C GLN A 74 -10.56 -7.29 13.65
N GLY A 75 -9.60 -6.97 14.52
CA GLY A 75 -8.17 -7.23 14.28
C GLY A 75 -7.41 -6.11 13.55
N PHE A 76 -7.87 -4.87 13.71
CA PHE A 76 -7.18 -3.68 13.21
C PHE A 76 -6.91 -2.70 14.35
N LEU A 77 -5.68 -2.22 14.49
CA LEU A 77 -5.29 -1.20 15.46
C LEU A 77 -4.98 0.10 14.72
N ARG A 78 -5.44 1.24 15.22
CA ARG A 78 -5.33 2.52 14.51
C ARG A 78 -4.23 3.36 15.13
N ALA A 79 -3.33 3.86 14.28
CA ALA A 79 -2.25 4.77 14.68
C ALA A 79 -2.29 6.07 13.85
N PRO A 80 -1.82 7.19 14.40
CA PRO A 80 -1.68 8.44 13.65
C PRO A 80 -0.69 8.29 12.48
N PHE A 81 -1.06 8.80 11.30
CA PHE A 81 -0.19 8.75 10.12
C PHE A 81 1.02 9.68 10.26
N GLY A 82 2.22 9.17 9.98
CA GLY A 82 3.45 9.96 10.03
C GLY A 82 4.03 10.13 11.44
N ASP A 83 3.45 9.50 12.46
CA ASP A 83 3.93 9.54 13.84
C ASP A 83 4.38 8.15 14.31
N ILE A 84 5.71 7.94 14.29
CA ILE A 84 6.32 6.68 14.71
C ILE A 84 6.17 6.42 16.22
N ALA A 85 6.12 7.47 17.04
CA ALA A 85 6.00 7.32 18.48
C ALA A 85 4.58 6.85 18.85
N GLY A 86 3.57 7.51 18.30
CA GLY A 86 2.17 7.10 18.43
C GLY A 86 1.93 5.67 17.94
N LEU A 87 2.53 5.30 16.79
CA LEU A 87 2.43 3.94 16.29
C LEU A 87 3.07 2.89 17.23
N ARG A 88 4.23 3.19 17.83
CA ARG A 88 4.87 2.28 18.80
C ARG A 88 3.99 2.07 20.01
N SER A 89 3.41 3.14 20.56
CA SER A 89 2.51 3.04 21.72
C SER A 89 1.29 2.16 21.42
N VAL A 90 0.69 2.30 20.23
CA VAL A 90 -0.43 1.44 19.80
C VAL A 90 -0.01 -0.01 19.66
N ALA A 91 1.18 -0.26 19.10
CA ALA A 91 1.63 -1.60 18.81
C ALA A 91 2.16 -2.34 20.05
N GLU A 92 2.76 -1.63 21.02
CA GLU A 92 3.20 -2.20 22.30
C GLU A 92 2.02 -2.58 23.21
N ALA A 93 0.85 -1.97 23.01
CA ALA A 93 -0.36 -2.27 23.77
C ALA A 93 -1.04 -3.59 23.36
N ASP A 94 -0.65 -4.21 22.24
CA ASP A 94 -1.26 -5.44 21.74
C ASP A 94 -0.21 -6.47 21.30
N PRO A 95 -0.06 -7.60 22.02
CA PRO A 95 0.91 -8.64 21.67
C PRO A 95 0.54 -9.41 20.39
N ASN A 96 -0.65 -9.17 19.82
CA ASN A 96 -1.12 -9.87 18.63
C ASN A 96 -0.76 -9.15 17.31
N VAL A 97 -0.02 -8.05 17.35
CA VAL A 97 0.39 -7.35 16.11
C VAL A 97 1.27 -8.26 15.26
N VAL A 98 0.94 -8.33 13.97
CA VAL A 98 1.67 -9.15 13.00
C VAL A 98 2.08 -8.38 11.75
N ALA A 99 1.48 -7.23 11.50
CA ALA A 99 1.74 -6.43 10.31
C ALA A 99 1.36 -4.95 10.49
N ILE A 100 1.95 -4.11 9.65
CA ILE A 100 1.55 -2.72 9.43
C ILE A 100 1.08 -2.60 7.97
N LEU A 101 -0.12 -2.06 7.75
CA LEU A 101 -0.64 -1.69 6.43
C LEU A 101 -0.69 -0.17 6.32
N VAL A 102 0.04 0.39 5.34
CA VAL A 102 0.20 1.84 5.22
C VAL A 102 0.36 2.28 3.76
N GLU A 103 -0.24 3.42 3.43
CA GLU A 103 0.02 4.13 2.17
C GLU A 103 1.33 4.94 2.32
N PRO A 104 2.27 4.93 1.35
CA PRO A 104 3.45 5.81 1.39
C PRO A 104 3.09 7.30 1.45
N ILE A 105 2.00 7.68 0.80
CA ILE A 105 1.37 9.01 0.82
C ILE A 105 -0.13 8.74 0.88
N GLN A 106 -0.83 9.31 1.86
CA GLN A 106 -2.28 9.12 1.93
C GLN A 106 -2.97 9.94 0.85
N GLY A 107 -3.64 9.25 -0.05
CA GLY A 107 -4.35 9.86 -1.17
C GLY A 107 -5.63 10.55 -0.73
N GLU A 108 -6.64 9.72 -0.43
CA GLU A 108 -7.98 10.15 -0.03
C GLU A 108 -7.98 10.91 1.32
N GLY A 109 -6.93 10.70 2.14
CA GLY A 109 -6.69 11.45 3.37
C GLY A 109 -6.31 12.92 3.14
N GLY A 110 -6.19 13.37 1.89
CA GLY A 110 -5.90 14.76 1.51
C GLY A 110 -4.48 14.99 1.01
N ILE A 111 -3.90 14.03 0.27
CA ILE A 111 -2.53 14.09 -0.25
C ILE A 111 -1.53 14.40 0.86
N LYS A 112 -1.53 13.57 1.91
CA LYS A 112 -0.66 13.76 3.08
C LYS A 112 0.66 13.03 2.89
N LEU A 113 1.75 13.78 2.90
CA LEU A 113 3.10 13.25 2.91
C LEU A 113 3.55 13.03 4.37
N PRO A 114 4.08 11.85 4.72
CA PRO A 114 4.66 11.63 6.04
C PRO A 114 6.05 12.29 6.12
N PRO A 115 6.66 12.38 7.33
CA PRO A 115 8.07 12.70 7.46
C PRO A 115 8.94 11.78 6.60
N LEU A 116 10.03 12.32 6.04
CA LEU A 116 10.86 11.63 5.03
C LEU A 116 11.33 10.25 5.49
N GLU A 117 11.70 10.12 6.76
CA GLU A 117 12.24 8.90 7.35
C GLU A 117 11.15 7.93 7.88
N TYR A 118 9.87 8.29 7.80
CA TYR A 118 8.79 7.53 8.43
C TYR A 118 8.75 6.06 7.93
N LEU A 119 8.79 5.84 6.61
CA LEU A 119 8.78 4.47 6.07
C LEU A 119 10.05 3.68 6.43
N ASN A 120 11.20 4.34 6.54
CA ASN A 120 12.45 3.71 7.01
C ASN A 120 12.26 3.23 8.46
N GLN A 121 11.69 4.07 9.32
CA GLN A 121 11.42 3.74 10.72
C GLN A 121 10.40 2.60 10.88
N LEU A 122 9.35 2.56 10.04
CA LEU A 122 8.39 1.46 10.02
C LEU A 122 9.04 0.14 9.62
N ARG A 123 9.93 0.17 8.62
CA ARG A 123 10.68 -1.02 8.19
C ARG A 123 11.52 -1.57 9.34
N GLU A 124 12.31 -0.73 9.99
CA GLU A 124 13.12 -1.15 11.13
C GLU A 124 12.27 -1.71 12.29
N LEU A 125 11.10 -1.12 12.54
CA LEU A 125 10.18 -1.62 13.56
C LEU A 125 9.65 -3.01 13.19
N CYS A 126 9.21 -3.20 11.95
CA CYS A 126 8.74 -4.50 11.49
C CYS A 126 9.85 -5.56 11.53
N ASP A 127 11.09 -5.19 11.23
CA ASP A 127 12.24 -6.11 11.31
C ASP A 127 12.53 -6.53 12.74
N ARG A 128 12.58 -5.58 13.68
CA ARG A 128 12.80 -5.87 15.11
C ARG A 128 11.71 -6.76 15.72
N GLN A 129 10.46 -6.53 15.32
CA GLN A 129 9.30 -7.24 15.89
C GLN A 129 8.91 -8.51 15.12
N GLY A 130 9.57 -8.78 13.99
CA GLY A 130 9.16 -9.88 13.13
C GLY A 130 7.80 -9.66 12.45
N TRP A 131 7.32 -8.43 12.33
CA TRP A 131 6.08 -8.09 11.61
C TRP A 131 6.27 -7.97 10.10
N LEU A 132 5.16 -7.90 9.36
CA LEU A 132 5.15 -7.59 7.94
C LEU A 132 4.93 -6.08 7.71
N LEU A 133 5.80 -5.46 6.91
CA LEU A 133 5.52 -4.14 6.34
C LEU A 133 4.77 -4.30 5.02
N MET A 134 3.51 -3.87 5.00
CA MET A 134 2.64 -3.93 3.82
C MET A 134 2.38 -2.52 3.31
N LEU A 135 2.77 -2.25 2.06
CA LEU A 135 2.57 -0.95 1.43
C LEU A 135 1.41 -1.00 0.44
N ASP A 136 0.44 -0.13 0.67
CA ASP A 136 -0.61 0.17 -0.30
C ASP A 136 -0.10 1.22 -1.29
N GLU A 137 0.31 0.74 -2.47
CA GLU A 137 0.75 1.57 -3.58
C GLU A 137 -0.23 1.56 -4.74
N ILE A 138 -1.51 1.27 -4.46
CA ILE A 138 -2.57 1.31 -5.46
C ILE A 138 -2.68 2.71 -6.08
N GLN A 139 -2.51 3.78 -5.29
CA GLN A 139 -2.57 5.16 -5.80
C GLN A 139 -1.19 5.75 -6.06
N THR A 140 -0.20 5.47 -5.22
CA THR A 140 1.12 6.11 -5.23
C THR A 140 2.14 5.42 -6.13
N GLY A 141 1.89 4.16 -6.51
CA GLY A 141 2.76 3.39 -7.39
C GLY A 141 2.58 3.73 -8.88
N MET A 142 3.20 2.90 -9.71
CA MET A 142 3.15 2.99 -11.18
C MET A 142 3.56 4.37 -11.71
N GLY A 143 4.65 4.93 -11.16
CA GLY A 143 5.24 6.18 -11.64
C GLY A 143 4.67 7.46 -11.06
N ARG A 144 3.60 7.39 -10.25
CA ARG A 144 2.81 8.57 -9.83
C ARG A 144 3.65 9.63 -9.11
N SER A 145 4.58 9.21 -8.27
CA SER A 145 5.39 10.07 -7.41
C SER A 145 6.77 10.42 -7.99
N GLY A 146 7.01 10.19 -9.29
CA GLY A 146 8.32 10.39 -9.91
C GLY A 146 9.31 9.23 -9.69
N ARG A 147 8.86 8.15 -9.04
CA ARG A 147 9.53 6.84 -9.00
C ARG A 147 8.53 5.78 -9.44
N MET A 148 9.01 4.62 -9.90
CA MET A 148 8.12 3.53 -10.32
C MET A 148 7.21 3.13 -9.16
N PHE A 149 7.77 3.05 -7.95
CA PHE A 149 7.02 2.89 -6.70
C PHE A 149 7.49 3.94 -5.69
N SER A 150 6.57 4.49 -4.91
CA SER A 150 6.82 5.55 -3.94
C SER A 150 7.82 5.13 -2.85
N TYR A 151 7.82 3.86 -2.42
CA TYR A 151 8.79 3.36 -1.44
C TYR A 151 10.25 3.52 -1.92
N GLN A 152 10.50 3.68 -3.23
CA GLN A 152 11.85 3.87 -3.78
C GLN A 152 12.45 5.24 -3.46
N HIS A 153 11.65 6.18 -2.93
CA HIS A 153 12.17 7.39 -2.29
C HIS A 153 12.82 7.11 -0.93
N ASN A 154 12.55 5.93 -0.36
CA ASN A 154 13.08 5.44 0.90
C ASN A 154 14.05 4.26 0.68
N ARG A 155 14.83 3.92 1.69
CA ARG A 155 15.82 2.83 1.63
C ARG A 155 15.25 1.52 2.17
N ILE A 156 14.06 1.15 1.69
CA ILE A 156 13.31 -0.01 2.18
C ILE A 156 12.88 -0.96 1.06
N LEU A 157 12.58 -2.19 1.44
CA LEU A 157 11.72 -3.09 0.67
C LEU A 157 10.55 -3.53 1.57
N PRO A 158 9.30 -3.40 1.12
CA PRO A 158 8.16 -3.92 1.86
C PRO A 158 8.11 -5.45 1.76
N ASP A 159 7.50 -6.09 2.77
CA ASP A 159 7.22 -7.53 2.72
C ASP A 159 6.06 -7.83 1.76
N VAL A 160 5.07 -6.93 1.72
CA VAL A 160 3.92 -6.99 0.82
C VAL A 160 3.72 -5.64 0.12
N LEU A 161 3.45 -5.66 -1.17
CA LEU A 161 3.12 -4.48 -1.97
C LEU A 161 1.81 -4.73 -2.70
N THR A 162 0.84 -3.82 -2.59
CA THR A 162 -0.40 -3.90 -3.36
C THR A 162 -0.44 -2.83 -4.45
N LEU A 163 -0.88 -3.23 -5.64
CA LEU A 163 -0.95 -2.39 -6.83
C LEU A 163 -2.32 -2.56 -7.50
N ALA A 164 -2.82 -1.50 -8.14
CA ALA A 164 -3.96 -1.51 -9.06
C ALA A 164 -3.95 -0.20 -9.86
N LYS A 165 -5.11 0.36 -10.22
CA LYS A 165 -5.28 1.68 -10.87
C LYS A 165 -4.30 1.88 -12.04
N GLY A 166 -3.20 2.61 -11.80
CA GLY A 166 -2.15 2.87 -12.78
C GLY A 166 -1.56 1.60 -13.39
N LEU A 167 -1.70 0.44 -12.74
CA LEU A 167 -1.25 -0.85 -13.25
C LEU A 167 -1.95 -1.24 -14.56
N GLY A 168 -3.28 -1.18 -14.59
CA GLY A 168 -4.06 -1.48 -15.78
C GLY A 168 -4.43 -0.25 -16.61
N ASN A 169 -4.20 0.94 -16.05
CA ASN A 169 -4.47 2.25 -16.63
C ASN A 169 -5.81 2.33 -17.41
N GLY A 170 -6.87 1.73 -16.85
CA GLY A 170 -8.20 1.63 -17.44
C GLY A 170 -8.77 0.21 -17.41
N VAL A 171 -7.93 -0.82 -17.58
CA VAL A 171 -8.35 -2.22 -17.46
C VAL A 171 -8.35 -2.65 -15.98
N PRO A 172 -9.41 -3.33 -15.48
CA PRO A 172 -9.44 -3.82 -14.10
C PRO A 172 -8.36 -4.88 -13.86
N ILE A 173 -7.35 -4.52 -13.07
CA ILE A 173 -6.32 -5.41 -12.57
C ILE A 173 -5.75 -4.85 -11.26
N GLY A 174 -5.53 -5.74 -10.32
CA GLY A 174 -4.76 -5.52 -9.11
C GLY A 174 -3.67 -6.58 -8.96
N ALA A 175 -2.74 -6.35 -8.05
CA ALA A 175 -1.72 -7.32 -7.69
C ALA A 175 -1.40 -7.21 -6.20
N CYS A 176 -1.27 -8.34 -5.53
CA CYS A 176 -0.64 -8.45 -4.22
C CYS A 176 0.70 -9.16 -4.41
N LEU A 177 1.79 -8.45 -4.16
CA LEU A 177 3.15 -8.96 -4.31
C LEU A 177 3.73 -9.24 -2.93
N ALA A 178 4.54 -10.29 -2.82
CA ALA A 178 5.16 -10.68 -1.56
C ALA A 178 6.61 -11.12 -1.75
N ARG A 179 7.46 -10.84 -0.75
CA ARG A 179 8.87 -11.29 -0.69
C ARG A 179 9.21 -11.93 0.65
N GLY A 180 10.29 -12.69 0.68
CA GLY A 180 10.83 -13.25 1.92
C GLY A 180 9.77 -14.05 2.69
N LYS A 181 9.66 -13.83 4.00
CA LYS A 181 8.71 -14.57 4.85
C LYS A 181 7.25 -14.43 4.43
N ALA A 182 6.86 -13.33 3.77
CA ALA A 182 5.50 -13.15 3.25
C ALA A 182 5.21 -14.03 2.03
N ALA A 183 6.21 -14.28 1.18
CA ALA A 183 6.06 -15.06 -0.05
C ALA A 183 5.73 -16.54 0.21
N GLU A 184 6.09 -17.04 1.38
CA GLU A 184 5.90 -18.44 1.80
C GLU A 184 4.58 -18.69 2.55
N VAL A 185 3.78 -17.63 2.78
CA VAL A 185 2.56 -17.72 3.61
C VAL A 185 1.41 -18.40 2.87
N TYR A 186 1.22 -18.11 1.58
CA TYR A 186 0.14 -18.76 0.83
C TYR A 186 0.58 -20.09 0.25
N ALA A 187 -0.28 -21.09 0.42
CA ALA A 187 -0.21 -22.38 -0.24
C ALA A 187 -1.42 -22.54 -1.19
N PRO A 188 -1.37 -23.48 -2.16
CA PRO A 188 -2.52 -23.79 -3.01
C PRO A 188 -3.79 -24.00 -2.19
N GLY A 189 -4.88 -23.33 -2.59
CA GLY A 189 -6.18 -23.38 -1.91
C GLY A 189 -6.44 -22.26 -0.88
N ASN A 190 -5.42 -21.54 -0.39
CA ASN A 190 -5.64 -20.48 0.60
C ASN A 190 -6.31 -19.21 0.03
N HIS A 191 -6.09 -18.95 -1.25
CA HIS A 191 -6.63 -17.79 -1.95
C HIS A 191 -6.83 -18.13 -3.44
N GLY A 192 -7.76 -17.45 -4.10
CA GLY A 192 -8.04 -17.63 -5.52
C GLY A 192 -8.86 -16.46 -6.07
N SER A 193 -8.89 -16.34 -7.40
CA SER A 193 -9.74 -15.39 -8.11
C SER A 193 -10.01 -15.95 -9.52
N THR A 194 -11.27 -15.93 -9.95
CA THR A 194 -11.65 -16.46 -11.27
C THR A 194 -10.99 -15.69 -12.41
N PHE A 195 -10.99 -14.35 -12.32
CA PHE A 195 -10.44 -13.46 -13.35
C PHE A 195 -9.03 -12.97 -13.02
N GLY A 196 -8.54 -13.22 -11.81
CA GLY A 196 -7.20 -12.82 -11.41
C GLY A 196 -6.12 -13.47 -12.27
N GLY A 197 -5.25 -12.64 -12.87
CA GLY A 197 -4.17 -13.12 -13.73
C GLY A 197 -4.62 -13.55 -15.13
N ASN A 198 -5.82 -13.16 -15.57
CA ASN A 198 -6.26 -13.44 -16.94
C ASN A 198 -5.32 -12.79 -17.98
N PRO A 199 -5.09 -13.44 -19.14
CA PRO A 199 -4.12 -12.95 -20.13
C PRO A 199 -4.41 -11.55 -20.69
N LEU A 200 -5.69 -11.17 -20.82
CA LEU A 200 -6.08 -9.87 -21.36
C LEU A 200 -5.64 -8.73 -20.43
N ALA A 201 -5.96 -8.85 -19.14
CA ALA A 201 -5.58 -7.85 -18.15
C ALA A 201 -4.05 -7.80 -17.94
N CYS A 202 -3.38 -8.96 -17.97
CA CYS A 202 -1.93 -9.02 -17.89
C CYS A 202 -1.24 -8.39 -19.10
N ALA A 203 -1.77 -8.57 -20.32
CA ALA A 203 -1.24 -7.92 -21.52
C ALA A 203 -1.38 -6.40 -21.45
N ALA A 204 -2.54 -5.90 -20.98
CA ALA A 204 -2.74 -4.47 -20.76
C ALA A 204 -1.74 -3.89 -19.74
N ALA A 205 -1.55 -4.59 -18.61
CA ALA A 205 -0.59 -4.17 -17.59
C ALA A 205 0.86 -4.18 -18.10
N LEU A 206 1.22 -5.17 -18.93
CA LEU A 206 2.54 -5.22 -19.55
C LEU A 206 2.75 -4.02 -20.49
N ALA A 207 1.79 -3.73 -21.36
CA ALA A 207 1.84 -2.58 -22.26
C ALA A 207 1.99 -1.25 -21.48
N VAL A 208 1.29 -1.10 -20.35
CA VAL A 208 1.45 0.07 -19.48
C VAL A 208 2.87 0.17 -18.93
N ILE A 209 3.43 -0.91 -18.38
CA ILE A 209 4.80 -0.93 -17.85
C ILE A 209 5.82 -0.58 -18.95
N GLU A 210 5.70 -1.20 -20.11
CA GLU A 210 6.59 -0.96 -21.25
C GLU A 210 6.51 0.50 -21.71
N THR A 211 5.31 1.08 -21.74
CA THR A 211 5.12 2.50 -22.09
C THR A 211 5.76 3.42 -21.04
N LEU A 212 5.56 3.15 -19.74
CA LEU A 212 6.17 3.94 -18.67
C LEU A 212 7.70 4.00 -18.80
N GLU A 213 8.33 2.88 -19.15
CA GLU A 213 9.78 2.75 -19.32
C GLU A 213 10.28 3.35 -20.64
N ALA A 214 9.66 3.01 -21.77
CA ALA A 214 10.07 3.46 -23.10
C ALA A 214 9.98 4.99 -23.24
N ASP A 215 8.89 5.57 -22.76
CA ASP A 215 8.61 7.00 -22.88
C ASP A 215 9.16 7.83 -21.69
N LYS A 216 9.86 7.19 -20.75
CA LYS A 216 10.43 7.82 -19.54
C LYS A 216 9.40 8.64 -18.77
N LEU A 217 8.20 8.07 -18.60
CA LEU A 217 7.05 8.80 -18.03
C LEU A 217 7.19 9.01 -16.52
N VAL A 218 7.95 8.14 -15.85
CA VAL A 218 8.25 8.27 -14.42
C VAL A 218 9.12 9.52 -14.18
N GLU A 219 10.19 9.68 -14.95
CA GLU A 219 11.06 10.85 -14.89
C GLU A 219 10.33 12.12 -15.34
N ARG A 220 9.44 11.99 -16.33
CA ARG A 220 8.55 13.07 -16.75
C ARG A 220 7.63 13.51 -15.61
N ALA A 221 7.07 12.59 -14.82
CA ALA A 221 6.24 12.92 -13.68
C ALA A 221 7.03 13.70 -12.63
N GLU A 222 8.27 13.30 -12.32
CA GLU A 222 9.15 14.03 -11.40
C GLU A 222 9.43 15.46 -11.90
N ARG A 223 9.78 15.61 -13.18
CA ARG A 223 10.09 16.91 -13.80
C ARG A 223 8.88 17.83 -13.83
N LEU A 224 7.72 17.31 -14.24
CA LEU A 224 6.48 18.11 -14.31
C LEU A 224 5.95 18.45 -12.91
N GLY A 225 6.05 17.53 -11.95
CA GLY A 225 5.70 17.79 -10.55
C GLY A 225 6.51 18.94 -9.96
N ARG A 226 7.84 18.93 -10.14
CA ARG A 226 8.70 20.04 -9.72
C ARG A 226 8.33 21.36 -10.39
N ARG A 227 8.03 21.34 -11.69
CA ARG A 227 7.60 22.54 -12.42
C ARG A 227 6.28 23.10 -11.88
N LEU A 228 5.30 22.24 -11.61
CA LEU A 228 4.01 22.66 -11.06
C LEU A 228 4.17 23.28 -9.68
N LEU A 229 4.93 22.62 -8.78
CA LEU A 229 5.19 23.14 -7.44
C LEU A 229 5.92 24.48 -7.45
N ALA A 230 6.95 24.62 -8.31
CA ALA A 230 7.65 25.89 -8.46
C ALA A 230 6.73 27.00 -8.98
N GLY A 231 5.86 26.70 -9.94
CA GLY A 231 4.86 27.65 -10.44
C GLY A 231 3.83 28.04 -9.38
N PHE A 232 3.36 27.09 -8.56
CA PHE A 232 2.48 27.40 -7.44
C PHE A 232 3.16 28.26 -6.38
N ALA A 233 4.39 27.95 -6.01
CA ALA A 233 5.15 28.76 -5.07
C ALA A 233 5.33 30.19 -5.60
N ASP A 234 5.75 30.35 -6.85
CA ASP A 234 5.95 31.66 -7.47
C ASP A 234 4.66 32.51 -7.51
N GLN A 235 3.53 31.90 -7.87
CA GLN A 235 2.27 32.62 -8.07
C GLN A 235 1.42 32.78 -6.81
N LEU A 236 1.61 31.94 -5.80
CA LEU A 236 0.79 31.93 -4.59
C LEU A 236 1.53 32.43 -3.34
N THR A 237 2.84 32.70 -3.42
CA THR A 237 3.58 33.33 -2.31
C THR A 237 2.94 34.66 -1.93
N GLY A 238 2.54 34.80 -0.67
CA GLY A 238 1.91 36.01 -0.13
C GLY A 238 0.39 36.08 -0.33
N VAL A 239 -0.25 35.08 -0.95
CA VAL A 239 -1.72 34.99 -1.02
C VAL A 239 -2.24 34.48 0.33
N GLY A 240 -3.03 35.31 1.02
CA GLY A 240 -3.58 34.97 2.33
C GLY A 240 -4.40 33.66 2.32
N GLY A 241 -4.13 32.78 3.27
CA GLY A 241 -4.82 31.49 3.41
C GLY A 241 -4.23 30.35 2.58
N ILE A 242 -3.14 30.57 1.84
CA ILE A 242 -2.38 29.54 1.14
C ILE A 242 -1.00 29.46 1.80
N ALA A 243 -0.69 28.31 2.40
CA ALA A 243 0.60 28.02 3.05
C ALA A 243 1.45 27.10 2.16
#